data_AF-A0A5E4EFF9-F1
#
_entry.id   AF-A0A5E4EFF9-F1
#
_cell.length_a   1.000
_cell.length_b   1.000
_cell.length_c   1.000
_cell.angle_alpha   90.00
_cell.angle_beta   90.00
_cell.angle_gamma   90.00
#
_symmetry.space_group_name_H-M   'P 1'
#
loop_
_entity.id
_entity.type
_entity.pdbx_description
1 polymer ?
#
loop_
_entity_poly.entity_id
_entity_poly.type
_entity_poly.pdbx_seq_one_letter_code
_entity_poly.pdbx_strand_id
1 'polypeptide(L)'
;MERISHLEPSHCQLDGLTALHLTAGRRQLLVLAQRLLFYGEIPTDGAFQNLSAQSFFSNGALCGAARLLVPPCKKSTSNLKYLIPGILSAILLLVSVSIFIQRRKRKVEVAIETALLPQLLWRRVSHLELLRATNGFNKSNLLGTGGFGSVVYKGTISDGIDVAVKVLYKGTISEGAFKSFDSECEVLSNIRHRNLIKIIGCCSQIDFKALVRQYMPSGSLDKWLYSQNSHLNILQRLNILTDVASALDYLHHGHGYPKHVVHCDVKPSNILLDDDMVAQVADFGIARLLDGGFTLIIKY
;
A
#
# COMPACT_ATOMS: atom_id res chain seq x y z
N MET A 1 32.73 3.04 25.63
CA MET A 1 33.90 3.04 24.71
C MET A 1 34.14 1.61 24.26
N GLU A 2 34.46 1.42 22.99
CA GLU A 2 33.97 0.33 22.11
C GLU A 2 34.43 -1.10 22.42
N ARG A 3 33.49 -2.04 22.23
CA ARG A 3 33.79 -3.42 21.82
C ARG A 3 34.13 -3.39 20.33
N ILE A 4 35.35 -3.79 19.97
CA ILE A 4 35.66 -4.18 18.59
C ILE A 4 35.38 -5.68 18.47
N SER A 5 34.26 -5.99 17.83
CA SER A 5 33.84 -7.31 17.39
C SER A 5 34.85 -7.91 16.41
N HIS A 6 35.04 -9.23 16.53
CA HIS A 6 35.67 -10.09 15.54
C HIS A 6 35.21 -9.72 14.11
N LEU A 7 36.14 -9.29 13.26
CA LEU A 7 35.94 -9.36 11.82
C LEU A 7 36.20 -10.82 11.39
N GLU A 8 35.15 -11.52 10.97
CA GLU A 8 35.34 -12.71 10.15
C GLU A 8 36.04 -12.31 8.84
N PRO A 9 37.04 -13.09 8.37
CA PRO A 9 37.59 -12.89 7.04
C PRO A 9 36.50 -13.15 6.00
N SER A 10 36.22 -12.14 5.17
CA SER A 10 35.32 -12.21 4.04
C SER A 10 35.80 -13.26 3.04
N HIS A 11 35.00 -14.32 2.86
CA HIS A 11 35.24 -15.38 1.90
C HIS A 11 34.87 -14.87 0.49
N CYS A 12 35.86 -14.44 -0.29
CA CYS A 12 35.64 -13.97 -1.67
C CYS A 12 35.69 -15.15 -2.65
N GLN A 13 34.62 -15.32 -3.45
CA GLN A 13 34.57 -16.28 -4.56
C GLN A 13 35.37 -15.74 -5.75
N LEU A 14 36.20 -16.57 -6.39
CA LEU A 14 37.16 -16.14 -7.41
C LEU A 14 36.51 -15.56 -8.69
N ASP A 15 35.22 -15.83 -8.92
CA ASP A 15 34.48 -15.39 -10.12
C ASP A 15 34.31 -13.86 -10.21
N GLY A 16 34.53 -13.13 -9.11
CA GLY A 16 34.41 -11.66 -9.05
C GLY A 16 35.63 -10.87 -9.55
N LEU A 17 36.75 -11.53 -9.90
CA LEU A 17 38.01 -10.87 -10.25
C LEU A 17 38.12 -10.42 -11.72
N THR A 18 37.11 -10.70 -12.55
CA THR A 18 37.05 -10.18 -13.93
C THR A 18 36.77 -8.67 -13.99
N ALA A 19 36.33 -8.05 -12.89
CA ALA A 19 35.93 -6.64 -12.85
C ALA A 19 37.02 -5.64 -12.38
N LEU A 20 38.28 -6.06 -12.18
CA LEU A 20 39.37 -5.15 -11.78
C LEU A 20 40.49 -5.10 -12.83
N HIS A 21 40.20 -4.50 -13.98
CA HIS A 21 41.24 -3.96 -14.85
C HIS A 21 41.51 -2.52 -14.44
N LEU A 22 42.61 -2.27 -13.71
CA LEU A 22 43.70 -1.38 -14.14
C LEU A 22 44.63 -0.97 -12.97
N THR A 23 45.91 -0.92 -13.32
CA THR A 23 46.96 -0.07 -12.72
C THR A 23 47.39 -0.35 -11.27
N ALA A 24 48.04 -1.50 -11.06
CA ALA A 24 49.07 -1.59 -10.02
C ALA A 24 50.14 -2.58 -10.49
N GLY A 25 51.40 -2.16 -10.50
CA GLY A 25 52.52 -2.92 -11.08
C GLY A 25 52.61 -4.36 -10.56
N ARG A 26 53.17 -5.24 -11.39
CA ARG A 26 53.32 -6.72 -11.23
C ARG A 26 53.71 -7.23 -9.83
N ARG A 27 54.22 -6.38 -8.93
CA ARG A 27 54.60 -6.74 -7.55
C ARG A 27 53.50 -6.51 -6.50
N GLN A 28 52.51 -5.64 -6.73
CA GLN A 28 51.47 -5.31 -5.73
C GLN A 28 50.30 -6.32 -5.73
N LEU A 29 50.01 -6.97 -6.87
CA LEU A 29 48.99 -8.04 -6.94
C LEU A 29 49.39 -9.29 -6.13
N LEU A 30 50.69 -9.56 -6.04
CA LEU A 30 51.24 -10.73 -5.33
C LEU A 30 51.03 -10.65 -3.80
N VAL A 31 50.96 -9.43 -3.26
CA VAL A 31 50.79 -9.20 -1.82
C VAL A 31 49.32 -9.30 -1.38
N LEU A 32 48.38 -8.96 -2.27
CA LEU A 32 46.94 -9.07 -1.98
C LEU A 32 46.43 -10.52 -2.00
N ALA A 33 46.97 -11.38 -2.87
CA ALA A 33 46.56 -12.78 -2.98
C ALA A 33 47.01 -13.67 -1.81
N GLN A 34 48.04 -13.26 -1.05
CA GLN A 34 48.58 -14.03 0.08
C GLN A 34 47.80 -13.82 1.39
N ARG A 35 46.92 -12.81 1.48
CA ARG A 35 46.18 -12.46 2.71
C ARG A 35 44.69 -12.79 2.69
N LEU A 36 44.15 -13.20 1.56
CA LEU A 36 42.73 -13.52 1.38
C LEU A 36 42.61 -15.00 1.03
N LEU A 37 41.94 -15.78 1.89
CA LEU A 37 41.68 -17.21 1.68
C LEU A 37 40.66 -17.37 0.55
N PHE A 38 41.14 -17.55 -0.67
CA PHE A 38 40.29 -17.80 -1.83
C PHE A 38 39.95 -19.29 -1.96
N TYR A 39 38.73 -19.58 -2.42
CA TYR A 39 38.24 -20.94 -2.71
C TYR A 39 37.62 -21.01 -4.11
N GLY A 40 37.67 -22.18 -4.74
CA GLY A 40 37.08 -22.43 -6.07
C GLY A 40 38.07 -22.80 -7.17
N GLU A 41 37.57 -22.90 -8.40
CA GLU A 41 38.37 -23.26 -9.58
C GLU A 41 39.19 -22.05 -10.07
N ILE A 42 40.50 -22.27 -10.33
CA ILE A 42 41.36 -21.22 -10.89
C ILE A 42 41.08 -21.10 -12.41
N PRO A 43 40.68 -19.91 -12.92
CA PRO A 43 40.46 -19.70 -14.34
C PRO A 43 41.72 -20.03 -15.15
N THR A 44 41.53 -20.73 -16.27
CA THR A 44 42.63 -21.08 -17.18
C THR A 44 42.91 -20.01 -18.23
N ASP A 45 42.07 -18.98 -18.31
CA ASP A 45 42.09 -17.97 -19.37
C ASP A 45 42.44 -16.57 -18.85
N GLY A 46 42.79 -15.66 -19.78
CA GLY A 46 43.08 -14.26 -19.47
C GLY A 46 44.34 -14.07 -18.61
N ALA A 47 44.26 -13.20 -17.61
CA ALA A 47 45.39 -12.82 -16.75
C ALA A 47 46.00 -14.00 -15.95
N PHE A 48 45.26 -15.11 -15.82
CA PHE A 48 45.68 -16.31 -15.10
C PHE A 48 46.45 -17.32 -15.98
N GLN A 49 46.54 -17.09 -17.29
CA GLN A 49 47.32 -17.97 -18.18
C GLN A 49 48.81 -17.99 -17.85
N ASN A 50 49.38 -16.87 -17.42
CA ASN A 50 50.82 -16.71 -17.20
C ASN A 50 51.24 -16.72 -15.73
N LEU A 51 50.34 -17.09 -14.81
CA LEU A 51 50.66 -17.18 -13.37
C LEU A 51 51.25 -18.56 -13.03
N SER A 52 52.20 -18.57 -12.09
CA SER A 52 52.86 -19.78 -11.63
C SER A 52 52.16 -20.37 -10.41
N ALA A 53 52.43 -21.65 -10.12
CA ALA A 53 51.92 -22.33 -8.91
C ALA A 53 52.25 -21.58 -7.61
N GLN A 54 53.38 -20.87 -7.56
CA GLN A 54 53.80 -20.08 -6.40
C GLN A 54 52.83 -18.94 -6.08
N SER A 55 52.07 -18.44 -7.06
CA SER A 55 51.05 -17.41 -6.86
C SER A 55 49.87 -17.89 -6.01
N PHE A 56 49.69 -19.21 -5.83
CA PHE A 56 48.54 -19.83 -5.17
C PHE A 56 48.92 -20.72 -3.97
N PHE A 57 50.21 -20.79 -3.62
CA PHE A 57 50.78 -21.77 -2.68
C PHE A 57 50.18 -21.73 -1.25
N SER A 58 49.59 -20.61 -0.81
CA SER A 58 48.95 -20.49 0.51
C SER A 58 47.42 -20.62 0.51
N ASN A 59 46.79 -20.92 -0.64
CA ASN A 59 45.33 -21.00 -0.77
C ASN A 59 44.87 -22.46 -0.93
N GLY A 60 44.83 -23.20 0.18
CA GLY A 60 44.52 -24.64 0.20
C GLY A 60 43.10 -25.02 -0.23
N ALA A 61 42.20 -24.05 -0.43
CA ALA A 61 40.82 -24.27 -0.88
C ALA A 61 40.62 -24.07 -2.40
N LEU A 62 41.70 -23.84 -3.16
CA LEU A 62 41.67 -23.75 -4.61
C LEU A 62 41.82 -25.11 -5.27
N CYS A 63 41.19 -25.27 -6.44
CA CYS A 63 41.36 -26.42 -7.32
C CYS A 63 41.55 -25.97 -8.77
N GLY A 64 42.10 -26.80 -9.65
CA GLY A 64 42.25 -26.40 -11.06
C GLY A 64 43.25 -27.22 -11.86
N ALA A 65 43.81 -26.59 -12.90
CA ALA A 65 44.72 -27.24 -13.84
C ALA A 65 46.02 -27.73 -13.18
N ALA A 66 46.48 -28.93 -13.56
CA ALA A 66 47.65 -29.59 -12.97
C ALA A 66 48.94 -28.74 -12.95
N ARG A 67 49.09 -27.84 -13.94
CA ARG A 67 50.24 -26.91 -14.05
C ARG A 67 50.38 -25.95 -12.86
N LEU A 68 49.32 -25.74 -12.08
CA LEU A 68 49.28 -24.83 -10.94
C LEU A 68 49.57 -25.50 -9.59
N LEU A 69 49.84 -26.81 -9.58
CA LEU A 69 50.13 -27.61 -8.37
C LEU A 69 49.04 -27.52 -7.28
N VAL A 70 47.79 -27.31 -7.69
CA VAL A 70 46.60 -27.40 -6.82
C VAL A 70 45.83 -28.70 -7.09
N PRO A 71 45.00 -29.18 -6.14
CA PRO A 71 44.16 -30.36 -6.35
C PRO A 71 43.24 -30.21 -7.59
N PRO A 72 42.94 -31.28 -8.33
CA PRO A 72 41.94 -31.24 -9.39
C PRO A 72 40.54 -31.00 -8.81
N CYS A 73 39.73 -30.17 -9.48
CA CYS A 73 38.36 -29.90 -9.03
C CYS A 73 37.50 -31.16 -9.08
N LYS A 74 36.84 -31.50 -7.97
CA LYS A 74 35.84 -32.57 -7.94
C LYS A 74 34.62 -32.13 -8.74
N LYS A 75 34.37 -32.75 -9.89
CA LYS A 75 33.09 -32.58 -10.59
C LYS A 75 32.00 -33.23 -9.76
N SER A 76 31.23 -32.41 -9.04
CA SER A 76 30.00 -32.86 -8.39
C SER A 76 28.97 -33.18 -9.46
N THR A 77 28.82 -34.46 -9.82
CA THR A 77 27.67 -34.94 -10.57
C THR A 77 26.48 -35.06 -9.63
N SER A 78 25.96 -33.92 -9.17
CA SER A 78 24.68 -33.91 -8.45
C SER A 78 23.54 -33.77 -9.46
N ASN A 79 22.57 -34.67 -9.39
CA ASN A 79 21.29 -34.60 -10.14
C ASN A 79 20.42 -33.39 -9.74
N LEU A 80 20.95 -32.47 -8.92
CA LEU A 80 20.30 -31.29 -8.40
C LEU A 80 19.86 -30.31 -9.50
N LYS A 81 20.52 -30.36 -10.66
CA LYS A 81 20.14 -29.57 -11.86
C LYS A 81 18.70 -29.82 -12.32
N TYR A 82 18.14 -31.01 -12.04
CA TYR A 82 16.77 -31.36 -12.42
C TYR A 82 15.74 -31.16 -11.30
N LEU A 83 16.18 -31.03 -10.04
CA LEU A 83 15.29 -30.79 -8.89
C LEU A 83 14.96 -29.30 -8.73
N ILE A 84 15.90 -28.40 -9.02
CA ILE A 84 15.72 -26.94 -8.87
C ILE A 84 14.56 -26.41 -9.75
N PRO A 85 14.44 -26.77 -11.05
CA PRO A 85 13.32 -26.33 -11.88
C PRO A 85 11.97 -26.88 -11.38
N GLY A 86 11.96 -28.11 -10.87
CA GLY A 86 10.76 -28.75 -10.32
C GLY A 86 10.25 -28.05 -9.05
N ILE A 87 11.16 -27.72 -8.14
CA ILE A 87 10.82 -26.99 -6.90
C ILE A 87 10.34 -25.58 -7.22
N LEU A 88 11.03 -24.87 -8.13
CA LEU A 88 10.64 -23.51 -8.53
C LEU A 88 9.26 -23.49 -9.22
N SER A 89 9.00 -24.48 -10.08
CA SER A 89 7.70 -24.66 -10.74
C SER A 89 6.58 -24.94 -9.72
N ALA A 90 6.83 -25.82 -8.75
CA ALA A 90 5.87 -26.13 -7.69
C ALA A 90 5.56 -24.90 -6.82
N ILE A 91 6.57 -24.10 -6.45
CA ILE A 91 6.39 -22.86 -5.69
C ILE A 91 5.56 -21.84 -6.49
N LEU A 92 5.88 -21.65 -7.79
CA LEU A 92 5.12 -20.74 -8.65
C LEU A 92 3.65 -21.17 -8.77
N LEU A 93 3.38 -22.48 -8.88
CA LEU A 93 2.02 -23.00 -8.89
C LEU A 93 1.30 -22.73 -7.57
N LEU A 94 1.93 -22.99 -6.43
CA LEU A 94 1.34 -22.71 -5.11
C LEU A 94 1.04 -21.22 -4.90
N VAL A 95 1.94 -20.34 -5.32
CA VAL A 95 1.71 -18.88 -5.29
C VAL A 95 0.56 -18.49 -6.20
N SER A 96 0.50 -19.03 -7.42
CA SER A 96 -0.59 -18.73 -8.37
C SER A 96 -1.96 -19.20 -7.86
N VAL A 97 -2.02 -20.37 -7.23
CA VAL A 97 -3.23 -20.92 -6.60
C VAL A 97 -3.61 -20.09 -5.38
N SER A 98 -2.65 -19.68 -4.56
CA SER A 98 -2.89 -18.80 -3.40
C SER A 98 -3.46 -17.45 -3.85
N ILE A 99 -2.87 -16.83 -4.89
CA ILE A 99 -3.39 -15.60 -5.51
C ILE A 99 -4.79 -15.84 -6.09
N PHE A 100 -5.04 -16.97 -6.74
CA PHE A 100 -6.36 -17.31 -7.28
C PHE A 100 -7.42 -17.49 -6.19
N ILE A 101 -7.08 -18.18 -5.09
CA ILE A 101 -7.95 -18.36 -3.93
C ILE A 101 -8.19 -17.00 -3.25
N GLN A 102 -7.16 -16.17 -3.05
CA GLN A 102 -7.32 -14.82 -2.50
C GLN A 102 -8.18 -13.93 -3.41
N ARG A 103 -8.00 -14.00 -4.73
CA ARG A 103 -8.85 -13.29 -5.71
C ARG A 103 -10.29 -13.80 -5.69
N ARG A 104 -10.50 -15.11 -5.52
CA ARG A 104 -11.83 -15.72 -5.37
C ARG A 104 -12.49 -15.29 -4.07
N LYS A 105 -11.79 -15.34 -2.93
CA LYS A 105 -12.27 -14.83 -1.64
C LYS A 105 -12.64 -13.34 -1.74
N ARG A 106 -11.77 -12.52 -2.31
CA ARG A 106 -12.02 -11.10 -2.58
C ARG A 106 -13.26 -10.89 -3.46
N LYS A 107 -13.43 -11.68 -4.53
CA LYS A 107 -14.62 -11.62 -5.39
C LYS A 107 -15.90 -12.04 -4.64
N VAL A 108 -15.81 -13.03 -3.75
CA VAL A 108 -16.94 -13.52 -2.95
C VAL A 108 -17.33 -12.51 -1.88
N GLU A 109 -16.39 -11.92 -1.15
CA GLU A 109 -16.67 -10.81 -0.22
C GLU A 109 -17.30 -9.62 -0.93
N VAL A 110 -16.73 -9.19 -2.06
CA VAL A 110 -17.32 -8.11 -2.88
C VAL A 110 -18.71 -8.48 -3.36
N ALA A 111 -18.93 -9.73 -3.81
CA ALA A 111 -20.25 -10.17 -4.26
C ALA A 111 -21.26 -10.26 -3.11
N ILE A 112 -20.85 -10.68 -1.90
CA ILE A 112 -21.70 -10.73 -0.71
C ILE A 112 -22.04 -9.31 -0.23
N GLU A 113 -21.06 -8.41 -0.20
CA GLU A 113 -21.29 -6.99 0.12
C GLU A 113 -22.25 -6.34 -0.90
N THR A 114 -22.12 -6.70 -2.19
CA THR A 114 -23.02 -6.25 -3.26
C THR A 114 -24.40 -6.93 -3.18
N ALA A 115 -24.48 -8.18 -2.72
CA ALA A 115 -25.73 -8.95 -2.58
C ALA A 115 -26.49 -8.67 -1.27
N LEU A 116 -25.83 -8.13 -0.24
CA LEU A 116 -26.45 -7.52 0.94
C LEU A 116 -26.87 -6.06 0.69
N LEU A 117 -26.41 -5.46 -0.42
CA LEU A 117 -26.76 -4.12 -0.87
C LEU A 117 -28.19 -3.89 -1.41
N PRO A 118 -29.10 -4.88 -1.63
CA PRO A 118 -30.47 -4.59 -2.02
C PRO A 118 -31.25 -3.75 -1.00
N GLN A 119 -30.75 -3.60 0.24
CA GLN A 119 -31.40 -2.79 1.28
C GLN A 119 -30.86 -1.35 1.42
N LEU A 120 -29.76 -0.99 0.74
CA LEU A 120 -29.20 0.37 0.77
C LEU A 120 -29.47 1.12 -0.53
N LEU A 121 -30.72 1.04 -0.99
CA LEU A 121 -31.26 2.04 -1.90
C LEU A 121 -31.15 3.39 -1.20
N TRP A 122 -30.53 4.35 -1.86
CA TRP A 122 -30.55 5.77 -1.58
C TRP A 122 -31.89 6.22 -1.02
N ARG A 123 -32.05 6.22 0.31
CA ARG A 123 -33.31 6.61 0.91
C ARG A 123 -33.24 8.07 1.32
N ARG A 124 -34.31 8.81 1.02
CA ARG A 124 -34.54 10.11 1.63
C ARG A 124 -34.70 9.87 3.13
N VAL A 125 -33.74 10.34 3.92
CA VAL A 125 -33.82 10.30 5.38
C VAL A 125 -34.53 11.56 5.83
N SER A 126 -35.58 11.43 6.64
CA SER A 126 -36.31 12.61 7.12
C SER A 126 -35.54 13.33 8.22
N HIS A 127 -35.74 14.65 8.36
CA HIS A 127 -35.15 15.41 9.47
C HIS A 127 -35.56 14.85 10.83
N LEU A 128 -36.82 14.41 10.98
CA LEU A 128 -37.32 13.80 12.23
C LEU A 128 -36.57 12.52 12.58
N GLU A 129 -36.23 11.71 11.58
CA GLU A 129 -35.44 10.52 11.78
C GLU A 129 -34.01 10.84 12.20
N LEU A 130 -33.36 11.83 11.57
CA LEU A 130 -32.03 12.29 11.97
C LEU A 130 -32.03 12.84 13.39
N LEU A 131 -33.07 13.58 13.77
CA LEU A 131 -33.24 14.12 15.10
C LEU A 131 -33.32 12.98 16.13
N ARG A 132 -34.10 11.91 15.85
CA ARG A 132 -34.17 10.74 16.72
C ARG A 132 -32.84 9.99 16.78
N ALA A 133 -32.25 9.71 15.62
CA ALA A 133 -31.01 8.95 15.49
C ALA A 133 -29.84 9.58 16.24
N THR A 134 -29.79 10.92 16.31
CA THR A 134 -28.72 11.68 16.95
C THR A 134 -29.06 12.17 18.35
N ASN A 135 -30.19 11.73 18.92
CA ASN A 135 -30.72 12.22 20.21
C ASN A 135 -30.86 13.75 20.27
N GLY A 136 -31.44 14.35 19.23
CA GLY A 136 -31.62 15.79 19.10
C GLY A 136 -30.34 16.53 18.74
N PHE A 137 -29.44 15.93 17.95
CA PHE A 137 -28.09 16.46 17.68
C PHE A 137 -27.32 16.78 18.98
N ASN A 138 -27.38 15.87 19.95
CA ASN A 138 -26.76 16.06 21.25
C ASN A 138 -25.23 16.24 21.12
N LYS A 139 -24.65 17.14 21.91
CA LYS A 139 -23.19 17.34 21.96
C LYS A 139 -22.42 16.08 22.37
N SER A 140 -23.02 15.17 23.15
CA SER A 140 -22.42 13.87 23.48
C SER A 140 -22.15 13.01 22.26
N ASN A 141 -22.90 13.23 21.17
CA ASN A 141 -22.78 12.51 19.91
C ASN A 141 -21.89 13.25 18.90
N LEU A 142 -21.26 14.37 19.27
CA LEU A 142 -20.41 15.13 18.36
C LEU A 142 -19.14 14.34 18.01
N LEU A 143 -18.95 14.05 16.72
CA LEU A 143 -17.73 13.42 16.20
C LEU A 143 -16.68 14.45 15.78
N GLY A 144 -17.12 15.62 15.33
CA GLY A 144 -16.22 16.71 14.96
C GLY A 144 -16.88 17.85 14.20
N THR A 145 -16.10 18.89 13.94
CA THR A 145 -16.49 20.07 13.17
C THR A 145 -15.57 20.19 11.95
N GLY A 146 -16.15 20.26 10.76
CA GLY A 146 -15.42 20.44 9.51
C GLY A 146 -14.96 21.89 9.31
N GLY A 147 -13.93 22.09 8.48
CA GLY A 147 -13.33 23.41 8.24
C GLY A 147 -14.28 24.46 7.65
N PHE A 148 -15.40 24.04 7.06
CA PHE A 148 -16.44 24.91 6.52
C PHE A 148 -17.61 25.16 7.49
N GLY A 149 -17.47 24.78 8.77
CA GLY A 149 -18.50 24.97 9.80
C GLY A 149 -19.58 23.88 9.83
N SER A 150 -19.47 22.84 8.99
CA SER A 150 -20.34 21.66 9.08
C SER A 150 -20.06 20.88 10.36
N VAL A 151 -21.08 20.30 10.97
CA VAL A 151 -20.94 19.53 12.22
C VAL A 151 -21.27 18.07 11.95
N VAL A 152 -20.49 17.14 12.50
CA VAL A 152 -20.70 15.70 12.29
C VAL A 152 -21.11 15.05 13.61
N TYR A 153 -22.25 14.37 13.61
CA TYR A 153 -22.77 13.64 14.76
C TYR A 153 -22.76 12.14 14.51
N LYS A 154 -22.50 11.34 15.55
CA LYS A 154 -22.85 9.93 15.58
C LYS A 154 -24.37 9.81 15.75
N GLY A 155 -24.97 8.84 15.08
CA GLY A 155 -26.33 8.44 15.38
C GLY A 155 -26.56 6.97 15.05
N THR A 156 -27.73 6.48 15.40
CA THR A 156 -28.16 5.12 15.05
C THR A 156 -29.55 5.24 14.42
N ILE A 157 -29.67 4.87 13.13
CA ILE A 157 -30.97 4.94 12.42
C ILE A 157 -31.87 3.77 12.80
N SER A 158 -33.14 3.81 12.38
CA SER A 158 -34.21 2.88 12.77
C SER A 158 -33.88 1.40 12.56
N ASP A 159 -33.00 1.08 11.61
CA ASP A 159 -32.56 -0.29 11.31
C ASP A 159 -31.39 -0.78 12.20
N GLY A 160 -31.02 -0.02 13.25
CA GLY A 160 -29.91 -0.35 14.16
C GLY A 160 -28.51 -0.05 13.61
N ILE A 161 -28.43 0.60 12.45
CA ILE A 161 -27.17 0.92 11.78
C ILE A 161 -26.58 2.19 12.36
N ASP A 162 -25.33 2.12 12.82
CA ASP A 162 -24.55 3.29 13.25
C ASP A 162 -24.13 4.14 12.04
N VAL A 163 -24.36 5.45 12.15
CA VAL A 163 -24.15 6.42 11.07
C VAL A 163 -23.38 7.66 11.55
N ALA A 164 -22.70 8.29 10.60
CA ALA A 164 -22.17 9.63 10.75
C ALA A 164 -23.06 10.63 9.97
N VAL A 165 -23.63 11.60 10.68
CA VAL A 165 -24.55 12.61 10.14
C VAL A 165 -23.83 13.95 10.08
N LYS A 166 -23.38 14.35 8.87
CA LYS A 166 -22.80 15.67 8.59
C LYS A 166 -23.93 16.66 8.33
N VAL A 167 -24.15 17.60 9.24
CA VAL A 167 -25.21 18.63 9.14
C VAL A 167 -24.63 20.00 8.76
N LEU A 168 -25.43 20.75 7.99
CA LEU A 168 -25.14 22.09 7.51
C LEU A 168 -26.39 22.95 7.70
N TYR A 169 -26.24 24.09 8.38
CA TYR A 169 -27.29 25.08 8.58
C TYR A 169 -27.04 26.31 7.71
N LYS A 170 -28.07 26.76 7.00
CA LYS A 170 -28.00 27.99 6.21
C LYS A 170 -27.84 29.19 7.13
N GLY A 171 -26.96 30.12 6.76
CA GLY A 171 -26.62 31.29 7.58
C GLY A 171 -25.49 31.04 8.60
N THR A 172 -25.16 29.79 8.94
CA THR A 172 -23.96 29.46 9.74
C THR A 172 -22.72 29.25 8.87
N ILE A 173 -22.92 28.80 7.63
CA ILE A 173 -21.84 28.52 6.67
C ILE A 173 -21.98 29.40 5.42
N SER A 174 -20.90 29.54 4.66
CA SER A 174 -20.90 30.28 3.39
C SER A 174 -21.84 29.62 2.37
N GLU A 175 -22.39 30.43 1.47
CA GLU A 175 -23.26 29.92 0.40
C GLU A 175 -22.55 28.87 -0.48
N GLY A 176 -21.25 29.05 -0.72
CA GLY A 176 -20.42 28.07 -1.43
C GLY A 176 -20.35 26.72 -0.70
N ALA A 177 -20.20 26.72 0.62
CA ALA A 177 -20.20 25.49 1.42
C ALA A 177 -21.60 24.84 1.54
N PHE A 178 -22.68 25.62 1.45
CA PHE A 178 -24.03 25.08 1.40
C PHE A 178 -24.37 24.49 0.02
N LYS A 179 -23.79 25.05 -1.05
CA LYS A 179 -23.87 24.54 -2.43
C LYS A 179 -23.02 23.28 -2.63
N SER A 180 -21.85 23.20 -2.01
CA SER A 180 -20.98 22.02 -2.15
C SER A 180 -21.62 20.71 -1.66
N PHE A 181 -22.61 20.79 -0.77
CA PHE A 181 -23.41 19.63 -0.38
C PHE A 181 -24.06 18.92 -1.56
N ASP A 182 -24.63 19.67 -2.51
CA ASP A 182 -25.35 19.08 -3.64
C ASP A 182 -24.37 18.34 -4.55
N SER A 183 -23.20 18.93 -4.80
CA SER A 183 -22.10 18.30 -5.54
C SER A 183 -21.54 17.08 -4.82
N GLU A 184 -21.37 17.15 -3.49
CA GLU A 184 -20.90 16.01 -2.69
C GLU A 184 -21.91 14.84 -2.74
N CYS A 185 -23.21 15.13 -2.65
CA CYS A 185 -24.26 14.13 -2.82
C CYS A 185 -24.26 13.56 -4.25
N GLU A 186 -24.13 14.40 -5.28
CA GLU A 186 -24.05 13.96 -6.69
C GLU A 186 -22.88 12.99 -6.88
N VAL A 187 -21.67 13.36 -6.43
CA VAL A 187 -20.46 12.54 -6.57
C VAL A 187 -20.62 11.21 -5.83
N LEU A 188 -20.97 11.26 -4.54
CA LEU A 188 -21.15 10.06 -3.73
C LEU A 188 -22.29 9.17 -4.26
N SER A 189 -23.23 9.74 -5.03
CA SER A 189 -24.34 8.99 -5.66
C SER A 189 -24.00 8.12 -6.84
N ASN A 190 -22.89 8.46 -7.49
CA ASN A 190 -22.49 7.80 -8.71
C ASN A 190 -21.24 6.94 -8.54
N ILE A 191 -20.67 6.87 -7.34
CA ILE A 191 -19.45 6.12 -7.05
C ILE A 191 -19.70 5.04 -6.00
N ARG A 192 -19.14 3.84 -6.22
CA ARG A 192 -19.23 2.71 -5.30
C ARG A 192 -17.92 1.92 -5.35
N HIS A 193 -17.16 1.98 -4.27
CA HIS A 193 -15.90 1.26 -4.13
C HIS A 193 -15.64 1.01 -2.64
N ARG A 194 -15.05 -0.14 -2.31
CA ARG A 194 -14.80 -0.57 -0.92
C ARG A 194 -13.95 0.43 -0.11
N ASN A 195 -13.08 1.17 -0.79
CA ASN A 195 -12.19 2.17 -0.20
C ASN A 195 -12.71 3.61 -0.34
N LEU A 196 -14.00 3.79 -0.64
CA LEU A 196 -14.69 5.08 -0.65
C LEU A 196 -15.79 5.08 0.40
N ILE A 197 -15.98 6.21 1.09
CA ILE A 197 -16.98 6.31 2.13
C ILE A 197 -18.38 6.03 1.58
N LYS A 198 -19.07 5.10 2.21
CA LYS A 198 -20.44 4.77 1.84
C LYS A 198 -21.41 5.82 2.33
N ILE A 199 -22.18 6.36 1.40
CA ILE A 199 -23.33 7.20 1.66
C ILE A 199 -24.57 6.31 1.82
N ILE A 200 -25.37 6.64 2.83
CA ILE A 200 -26.62 5.95 3.17
C ILE A 200 -27.82 6.78 2.68
N GLY A 201 -27.72 8.10 2.79
CA GLY A 201 -28.77 8.99 2.31
C GLY A 201 -28.47 10.46 2.58
N CYS A 202 -29.42 11.30 2.18
CA CYS A 202 -29.36 12.73 2.38
C CYS A 202 -30.73 13.27 2.83
N CYS A 203 -30.69 14.41 3.54
CA CYS A 203 -31.83 15.25 3.85
C CYS A 203 -31.51 16.66 3.33
N SER A 204 -32.39 17.23 2.53
CA SER A 204 -32.24 18.58 1.98
C SER A 204 -33.52 19.37 2.20
N GLN A 205 -33.43 20.42 3.01
CA GLN A 205 -34.46 21.41 3.31
C GLN A 205 -33.91 22.82 3.04
N ILE A 206 -34.77 23.83 3.08
CA ILE A 206 -34.43 25.21 2.70
C ILE A 206 -33.24 25.75 3.51
N ASP A 207 -33.25 25.52 4.83
CA ASP A 207 -32.24 26.05 5.76
C ASP A 207 -31.41 24.96 6.45
N PHE A 208 -31.63 23.70 6.07
CA PHE A 208 -30.98 22.54 6.69
C PHE A 208 -30.62 21.49 5.64
N LYS A 209 -29.37 21.05 5.64
CA LYS A 209 -28.89 19.93 4.84
C LYS A 209 -28.17 18.93 5.74
N ALA A 210 -28.35 17.65 5.46
CA ALA A 210 -27.65 16.59 6.16
C ALA A 210 -27.28 15.44 5.23
N LEU A 211 -26.04 14.96 5.40
CA LEU A 211 -25.47 13.87 4.65
C LEU A 211 -25.19 12.72 5.61
N VAL A 212 -25.83 11.58 5.36
CA VAL A 212 -25.76 10.38 6.20
C VAL A 212 -24.81 9.39 5.56
N ARG A 213 -23.77 9.03 6.31
CA ARG A 213 -22.72 8.10 5.88
C ARG A 213 -22.61 6.96 6.87
N GLN A 214 -21.98 5.87 6.45
CA GLN A 214 -21.60 4.84 7.41
C GLN A 214 -20.69 5.42 8.50
N TYR A 215 -20.87 4.96 9.74
CA TYR A 215 -19.99 5.32 10.83
C TYR A 215 -18.66 4.58 10.71
N MET A 216 -17.56 5.28 10.99
CA MET A 216 -16.20 4.76 10.90
C MET A 216 -15.59 4.73 12.31
N PRO A 217 -15.62 3.59 13.00
CA PRO A 217 -15.34 3.48 14.43
C PRO A 217 -13.89 3.81 14.81
N SER A 218 -12.92 3.44 13.97
CA SER A 218 -11.51 3.77 14.17
C SER A 218 -11.18 5.24 13.83
N GLY A 219 -12.16 6.00 13.36
CA GLY A 219 -12.02 7.43 13.09
C GLY A 219 -11.08 7.74 11.93
N SER A 220 -10.53 8.96 11.93
CA SER A 220 -9.67 9.47 10.87
C SER A 220 -8.20 9.10 11.08
N LEU A 221 -7.45 8.94 9.98
CA LEU A 221 -6.05 8.54 9.96
C LEU A 221 -5.14 9.54 10.68
N ASP A 222 -5.47 10.83 10.67
CA ASP A 222 -4.73 11.87 11.41
C ASP A 222 -4.64 11.55 12.93
N LYS A 223 -5.69 11.00 13.53
CA LYS A 223 -5.69 10.55 14.93
C LYS A 223 -4.61 9.50 15.16
N TRP A 224 -4.41 8.59 14.22
CA TRP A 224 -3.42 7.52 14.31
C TRP A 224 -1.99 7.97 13.98
N LEU A 225 -1.85 9.03 13.19
CA LEU A 225 -0.54 9.57 12.81
C LEU A 225 0.01 10.56 13.83
N TYR A 226 -0.85 11.34 14.48
CA TYR A 226 -0.43 12.47 15.32
C TYR A 226 -0.78 12.31 16.81
N SER A 227 -1.56 11.32 17.22
CA SER A 227 -1.78 11.04 18.64
C SER A 227 -0.58 10.32 19.25
N GLN A 228 -0.22 10.70 20.47
CA GLN A 228 0.89 10.11 21.22
C GLN A 228 0.63 8.65 21.64
N ASN A 229 -0.64 8.23 21.66
CA ASN A 229 -1.05 6.94 22.24
C ASN A 229 -1.43 5.89 21.19
N SER A 230 -1.27 6.19 19.90
CA SER A 230 -1.65 5.28 18.81
C SER A 230 -0.53 5.19 17.80
N HIS A 231 -0.18 3.97 17.41
CA HIS A 231 0.88 3.73 16.45
C HIS A 231 0.42 2.73 15.40
N LEU A 232 0.58 3.11 14.14
CA LEU A 232 0.44 2.21 13.00
C LEU A 232 1.78 1.53 12.73
N ASN A 233 1.75 0.19 12.65
CA ASN A 233 2.90 -0.57 12.19
C ASN A 233 3.09 -0.42 10.67
N ILE A 234 4.24 -0.88 10.16
CA ILE A 234 4.59 -0.71 8.74
C ILE A 234 3.58 -1.40 7.81
N LEU A 235 3.09 -2.58 8.19
CA LEU A 235 2.13 -3.33 7.39
C LEU A 235 0.78 -2.60 7.28
N GLN A 236 0.27 -2.07 8.40
CA GLN A 236 -0.95 -1.26 8.43
C GLN A 236 -0.81 -0.02 7.55
N ARG A 237 0.34 0.67 7.61
CA ARG A 237 0.61 1.85 6.76
C ARG A 237 0.59 1.50 5.28
N LEU A 238 1.21 0.37 4.90
CA LEU A 238 1.22 -0.11 3.52
C LEU A 238 -0.19 -0.51 3.04
N ASN A 239 -0.98 -1.16 3.90
CA ASN A 239 -2.37 -1.51 3.59
C ASN A 239 -3.23 -0.25 3.38
N ILE A 240 -3.14 0.73 4.29
CA ILE A 240 -3.85 2.01 4.18
C ILE A 240 -3.44 2.75 2.90
N LEU A 241 -2.14 2.79 2.57
CA LEU A 241 -1.67 3.40 1.32
C LEU A 241 -2.23 2.70 0.08
N THR A 242 -2.27 1.37 0.11
CA THR A 242 -2.82 0.55 -0.99
C THR A 242 -4.31 0.81 -1.17
N ASP A 243 -5.06 0.90 -0.08
CA ASP A 243 -6.49 1.19 -0.09
C ASP A 243 -6.79 2.59 -0.64
N VAL A 244 -6.05 3.61 -0.20
CA VAL A 244 -6.17 4.98 -0.73
C VAL A 244 -5.81 5.02 -2.21
N ALA A 245 -4.72 4.37 -2.62
CA ALA A 245 -4.34 4.28 -4.04
C ALA A 245 -5.43 3.61 -4.88
N SER A 246 -6.02 2.52 -4.38
CA SER A 246 -7.13 1.82 -5.04
C SER A 246 -8.36 2.71 -5.21
N ALA A 247 -8.69 3.52 -4.20
CA ALA A 247 -9.78 4.48 -4.27
C ALA A 247 -9.53 5.57 -5.32
N LEU A 248 -8.32 6.14 -5.36
CA LEU A 248 -7.97 7.20 -6.31
C LEU A 248 -7.89 6.66 -7.75
N ASP A 249 -7.32 5.47 -7.94
CA ASP A 249 -7.29 4.80 -9.23
C ASP A 249 -8.70 4.56 -9.75
N TYR A 250 -9.60 4.07 -8.89
CA TYR A 250 -11.02 3.97 -9.18
C TYR A 250 -11.52 5.33 -9.66
N LEU A 251 -11.52 6.37 -8.82
CA LEU A 251 -12.05 7.72 -9.10
C LEU A 251 -11.57 8.33 -10.42
N HIS A 252 -10.30 8.10 -10.79
CA HIS A 252 -9.70 8.66 -12.00
C HIS A 252 -9.93 7.81 -13.26
N HIS A 253 -9.97 6.48 -13.18
CA HIS A 253 -9.90 5.62 -14.38
C HIS A 253 -11.18 4.84 -14.70
N GLY A 254 -12.21 4.91 -13.86
CA GLY A 254 -13.58 4.70 -14.32
C GLY A 254 -14.38 3.60 -13.63
N HIS A 255 -15.69 3.81 -13.68
CA HIS A 255 -16.70 3.02 -12.96
C HIS A 255 -18.02 2.91 -13.72
N GLY A 256 -17.99 3.05 -15.04
CA GLY A 256 -19.21 3.15 -15.85
C GLY A 256 -19.97 4.48 -15.68
N TYR A 257 -19.49 5.37 -14.81
CA TYR A 257 -19.91 6.77 -14.75
C TYR A 257 -19.13 7.58 -15.81
N PRO A 258 -19.80 8.42 -16.64
CA PRO A 258 -19.16 9.08 -17.78
C PRO A 258 -18.16 10.20 -17.40
N LYS A 259 -18.04 10.54 -16.12
CA LYS A 259 -17.16 11.63 -15.64
C LYS A 259 -16.05 11.08 -14.75
N HIS A 260 -14.84 11.62 -14.92
CA HIS A 260 -13.74 11.40 -14.00
C HIS A 260 -13.96 12.24 -12.73
N VAL A 261 -13.62 11.68 -11.57
CA VAL A 261 -13.78 12.39 -10.29
C VAL A 261 -12.40 12.72 -9.75
N VAL A 262 -12.10 14.00 -9.58
CA VAL A 262 -10.90 14.45 -8.85
C VAL A 262 -11.32 14.81 -7.44
N HIS A 263 -10.79 14.13 -6.44
CA HIS A 263 -11.17 14.33 -5.03
C HIS A 263 -10.82 15.74 -4.51
N CYS A 264 -9.68 16.29 -4.94
CA CYS A 264 -9.14 17.61 -4.57
C CYS A 264 -8.79 17.84 -3.07
N ASP A 265 -9.22 16.99 -2.15
CA ASP A 265 -8.93 17.15 -0.70
C ASP A 265 -8.40 15.86 -0.03
N VAL A 266 -7.45 15.16 -0.65
CA VAL A 266 -6.87 13.94 -0.05
C VAL A 266 -5.89 14.34 1.05
N LYS A 267 -6.24 14.05 2.30
CA LYS A 267 -5.42 14.32 3.50
C LYS A 267 -5.78 13.36 4.63
N PRO A 268 -4.93 13.17 5.65
CA PRO A 268 -5.18 12.19 6.71
C PRO A 268 -6.52 12.34 7.46
N SER A 269 -7.03 13.56 7.65
CA SER A 269 -8.35 13.76 8.29
C SER A 269 -9.53 13.26 7.45
N ASN A 270 -9.32 13.09 6.14
CA ASN A 270 -10.31 12.64 5.17
C ASN A 270 -10.15 11.16 4.81
N ILE A 271 -9.20 10.46 5.44
CA ILE A 271 -9.07 9.00 5.35
C ILE A 271 -9.65 8.42 6.63
N LEU A 272 -10.80 7.76 6.52
CA LEU A 272 -11.48 7.12 7.65
C LEU A 272 -11.17 5.63 7.70
N LEU A 273 -11.09 5.08 8.91
CA LEU A 273 -10.74 3.69 9.17
C LEU A 273 -11.92 2.98 9.84
N ASP A 274 -12.25 1.79 9.36
CA ASP A 274 -13.24 0.92 9.99
C ASP A 274 -12.61 0.06 11.10
N ASP A 275 -13.38 -0.88 11.65
CA ASP A 275 -12.93 -1.77 12.74
C ASP A 275 -11.74 -2.66 12.31
N ASP A 276 -11.67 -3.00 11.01
CA ASP A 276 -10.61 -3.84 10.43
C ASP A 276 -9.40 -3.02 9.93
N MET A 277 -9.38 -1.72 10.20
CA MET A 277 -8.36 -0.77 9.74
C MET A 277 -8.28 -0.65 8.21
N VAL A 278 -9.37 -0.95 7.50
CA VAL A 278 -9.50 -0.71 6.07
C VAL A 278 -9.75 0.77 5.84
N ALA A 279 -9.00 1.36 4.92
CA ALA A 279 -9.10 2.79 4.65
C ALA A 279 -10.19 3.13 3.64
N GLN A 280 -10.97 4.16 3.96
CA GLN A 280 -11.97 4.75 3.08
C GLN A 280 -11.75 6.25 2.91
N VAL A 281 -11.65 6.69 1.65
CA VAL A 281 -11.55 8.11 1.30
C VAL A 281 -12.92 8.77 1.47
N ALA A 282 -12.95 9.88 2.20
CA ALA A 282 -14.14 10.63 2.54
C ALA A 282 -14.00 12.13 2.23
N ASP A 283 -15.13 12.84 2.29
CA ASP A 283 -15.26 14.29 2.09
C ASP A 283 -15.00 14.78 0.66
N PHE A 284 -16.06 14.71 -0.15
CA PHE A 284 -16.07 15.10 -1.56
C PHE A 284 -16.61 16.53 -1.74
N GLY A 285 -16.64 17.34 -0.68
CA GLY A 285 -17.18 18.70 -0.71
C GLY A 285 -16.51 19.65 -1.70
N ILE A 286 -15.29 19.36 -2.15
CA ILE A 286 -14.63 20.14 -3.21
C ILE A 286 -14.22 19.28 -4.42
N ALA A 287 -14.79 18.09 -4.52
CA ALA A 287 -14.51 17.19 -5.63
C ALA A 287 -14.99 17.79 -6.96
N ARG A 288 -14.25 17.51 -8.02
CA ARG A 288 -14.54 17.99 -9.38
C ARG A 288 -14.89 16.83 -10.29
N LEU A 289 -15.97 17.02 -11.04
CA LEU A 289 -16.38 16.14 -12.11
C LEU A 289 -15.80 16.67 -13.43
N LEU A 290 -15.00 15.84 -14.12
CA LEU A 290 -14.41 16.17 -15.41
C LEU A 290 -15.02 15.29 -16.49
N ASP A 291 -15.40 15.88 -17.62
CA ASP A 291 -15.91 15.12 -18.76
C ASP A 291 -14.79 14.26 -19.38
N GLY A 292 -15.17 13.08 -19.90
CA GLY A 292 -14.27 12.01 -20.36
C GLY A 292 -13.34 12.29 -21.55
N GLY A 293 -13.09 13.57 -21.87
CA GLY A 293 -12.15 14.01 -22.91
C GLY A 293 -10.81 14.53 -22.38
N PHE A 294 -10.64 14.66 -21.06
CA PHE A 294 -9.42 15.17 -20.46
C PHE A 294 -8.59 14.03 -19.84
N THR A 295 -7.45 13.73 -20.45
CA THR A 295 -6.42 12.89 -19.83
C THR A 295 -5.90 13.60 -18.59
N LEU A 296 -6.15 13.04 -17.41
CA LEU A 296 -5.58 13.48 -16.13
C LEU A 296 -4.07 13.21 -16.13
N ILE A 297 -3.28 14.17 -16.61
CA ILE A 297 -1.84 14.18 -16.40
C ILE A 297 -1.59 14.71 -14.98
N ILE A 298 -1.56 13.80 -14.02
CA ILE A 298 -1.11 14.12 -12.66
C ILE A 298 0.42 14.11 -12.70
N LYS A 299 1.05 15.29 -12.65
CA LYS A 299 2.48 15.40 -12.35
C LYS A 299 2.64 15.35 -10.83
N TYR A 300 3.32 14.32 -10.34
CA TYR A 300 3.82 14.24 -8.98
C TYR A 300 4.95 15.24 -8.75
#